data_AF-A0A7R8CS35-F1
#
_entry.id   AF-A0A7R8CS35-F1
#
_cell.length_a   1.000
_cell.length_b   1.000
_cell.length_c   1.000
_cell.angle_alpha   90.00
_cell.angle_beta   90.00
_cell.angle_gamma   90.00
#
_symmetry.space_group_name_H-M   'P 1'
#
loop_
_entity.id
_entity.type
_entity.pdbx_description
1 polymer ?
#
loop_
_entity_poly.entity_id
_entity_poly.type
_entity_poly.pdbx_seq_one_letter_code
_entity_poly.pdbx_strand_id
1 'polypeptide(L)'
;MAFVQLLGRNIVQYSEKTLFKNGIKSLTAPSSPSRQPKRNLSVHECVSMSLLQDANVPVPKFGVAKTAEEAKKIAQEIGSEDLVVKAQVLAGGREVEIAAKGMIGDHLITKQTGQEGRICNSVMVTERKYARKEYYVAFTNERKIAGPVLIGSSQGGVNIEDVASSDPDAIKTFPIDINNGLSLERAKQIAFRTRYSKQRIQVGSLSVLMLKLRFDDNAEFRQKDVFDQRDWTQENQSEVEAANYNLNYIALDGDIGCMVNGAGLAMATMDIIKLHGGSPANFLDVGGGATALQVKEAFKIITGDPKVHAIMVNIFGGIMRCDVIAEGIIAAAKELKLSTPIVVRLQAKVMIASSGLKILPLDNLDEAARIAVKLSKIVNLAKSADLGVSF
;
A
#
# COMPACT_ATOMS: atom_id res chain seq x y z
N MET A 1 -19.60 -35.02 24.78
CA MET A 1 -20.76 -35.67 24.13
C MET A 1 -21.98 -34.79 24.37
N ALA A 2 -22.79 -34.58 23.33
CA ALA A 2 -24.03 -33.80 23.29
C ALA A 2 -23.91 -32.26 23.39
N PHE A 3 -23.35 -31.62 22.35
CA PHE A 3 -23.84 -30.32 21.82
C PHE A 3 -23.27 -29.94 20.42
N VAL A 4 -22.62 -30.88 19.71
CA VAL A 4 -21.95 -30.64 18.40
C VAL A 4 -22.70 -31.31 17.23
N GLN A 5 -23.96 -31.74 17.41
CA GLN A 5 -24.61 -32.62 16.42
C GLN A 5 -26.01 -32.20 15.96
N LEU A 6 -26.35 -30.89 15.97
CA LEU A 6 -27.68 -30.43 15.51
C LEU A 6 -27.72 -29.29 14.49
N LEU A 7 -26.59 -28.75 14.02
CA LEU A 7 -26.59 -27.72 12.96
C LEU A 7 -26.02 -28.19 11.61
N GLY A 8 -25.56 -29.44 11.52
CA GLY A 8 -24.88 -29.98 10.33
C GLY A 8 -25.77 -30.70 9.31
N ARG A 9 -27.09 -30.85 9.52
CA ARG A 9 -27.95 -31.68 8.64
C ARG A 9 -29.03 -30.95 7.84
N ASN A 10 -29.38 -29.70 8.18
CA ASN A 10 -30.45 -28.97 7.46
C ASN A 10 -29.95 -27.96 6.43
N ILE A 11 -28.66 -27.62 6.41
CA ILE A 11 -28.09 -26.68 5.41
C ILE A 11 -27.68 -27.41 4.12
N VAL A 12 -27.26 -28.66 4.21
CA VAL A 12 -26.76 -29.44 3.05
C VAL A 12 -27.92 -29.81 2.09
N GLN A 13 -29.11 -30.15 2.61
CA GLN A 13 -30.27 -30.48 1.77
C GLN A 13 -30.92 -29.28 1.06
N TYR A 14 -30.68 -28.05 1.53
CA TYR A 14 -31.20 -26.84 0.87
C TYR A 14 -30.32 -26.42 -0.33
N SER A 15 -29.01 -26.71 -0.26
CA SER A 15 -28.07 -26.42 -1.36
C SER A 15 -28.27 -27.35 -2.57
N GLU A 16 -28.58 -28.63 -2.35
CA GLU A 16 -28.71 -29.61 -3.43
C GLU A 16 -30.03 -29.52 -4.22
N LYS A 17 -31.11 -29.01 -3.62
CA LYS A 17 -32.41 -28.85 -4.33
C LYS A 17 -32.51 -27.58 -5.17
N THR A 18 -31.61 -26.62 -4.99
CA THR A 18 -31.63 -25.34 -5.71
C THR A 18 -30.78 -25.38 -6.98
N LEU A 19 -29.82 -26.29 -7.07
CA LEU A 19 -28.87 -26.40 -8.19
C LEU A 19 -29.40 -27.15 -9.43
N PHE A 20 -30.55 -27.83 -9.36
CA PHE A 20 -31.03 -28.69 -10.44
C PHE A 20 -32.31 -28.24 -11.18
N LYS A 21 -32.81 -27.01 -10.94
CA LYS A 21 -34.08 -26.55 -11.57
C LYS A 21 -34.00 -25.39 -12.57
N ASN A 22 -32.84 -24.78 -12.79
CA ASN A 22 -32.72 -23.70 -13.77
C ASN A 22 -31.63 -23.99 -14.80
N GLY A 23 -31.91 -24.96 -15.67
CA GLY A 23 -31.24 -25.07 -16.96
C GLY A 23 -31.63 -23.88 -17.85
N ILE A 24 -30.60 -23.25 -18.43
CA ILE A 24 -30.65 -22.37 -19.61
C ILE A 24 -31.54 -21.14 -19.45
N LYS A 25 -30.98 -20.05 -18.90
CA LYS A 25 -31.36 -18.67 -19.24
C LYS A 25 -30.30 -17.66 -18.77
N SER A 26 -29.81 -16.88 -19.74
CA SER A 26 -29.08 -15.62 -19.61
C SER A 26 -27.61 -15.64 -19.16
N LEU A 27 -26.74 -15.56 -20.16
CA LEU A 27 -25.39 -14.98 -20.11
C LEU A 27 -25.46 -13.50 -19.71
N THR A 28 -25.60 -13.20 -18.42
CA THR A 28 -25.30 -11.88 -17.84
C THR A 28 -25.04 -12.07 -16.35
N ALA A 29 -23.84 -12.53 -16.00
CA ALA A 29 -23.36 -12.32 -14.63
C ALA A 29 -23.26 -10.80 -14.42
N PRO A 30 -23.86 -10.22 -13.36
CA PRO A 30 -23.53 -8.86 -13.00
C PRO A 30 -22.02 -8.85 -12.73
N SER A 31 -21.28 -8.05 -13.50
CA SER A 31 -19.84 -7.88 -13.27
C SER A 31 -19.68 -7.46 -11.82
N SER A 32 -19.03 -8.32 -11.03
CA SER A 32 -18.53 -7.93 -9.72
C SER A 32 -17.81 -6.60 -9.92
N PRO A 33 -18.09 -5.54 -9.16
CA PRO A 33 -17.28 -4.34 -9.28
C PRO A 33 -15.84 -4.77 -9.08
N SER A 34 -15.02 -4.61 -10.12
CA SER A 34 -13.60 -4.87 -10.08
C SER A 34 -13.03 -3.92 -9.01
N ARG A 35 -12.96 -4.40 -7.76
CA ARG A 35 -12.35 -3.62 -6.69
C ARG A 35 -10.89 -3.51 -7.06
N GLN A 36 -10.48 -2.27 -7.33
CA GLN A 36 -9.11 -1.98 -7.68
C GLN A 36 -8.19 -2.41 -6.54
N PRO A 37 -6.98 -2.91 -6.84
CA PRO A 37 -6.00 -3.24 -5.81
C PRO A 37 -5.69 -1.98 -5.00
N LYS A 38 -6.06 -2.00 -3.72
CA LYS A 38 -5.74 -0.95 -2.74
C LYS A 38 -4.49 -1.33 -1.96
N ARG A 39 -3.79 -0.34 -1.40
CA ARG A 39 -2.53 -0.51 -0.66
C ARG A 39 -2.80 -1.05 0.75
N ASN A 40 -2.42 -2.31 0.98
CA ASN A 40 -2.47 -2.96 2.29
C ASN A 40 -2.13 -2.03 3.48
N LEU A 41 -3.11 -1.84 4.37
CA LEU A 41 -2.95 -1.15 5.64
C LEU A 41 -1.73 -1.67 6.41
N SER A 42 -0.84 -0.77 6.79
CA SER A 42 0.25 -1.04 7.73
C SER A 42 -0.08 -0.38 9.06
N VAL A 43 0.19 -1.08 10.16
CA VAL A 43 -0.05 -0.56 11.52
C VAL A 43 1.27 -0.40 12.27
N HIS A 44 1.26 0.45 13.29
CA HIS A 44 2.43 0.70 14.13
C HIS A 44 2.87 -0.56 14.88
N GLU A 45 4.12 -0.56 15.36
CA GLU A 45 4.66 -1.69 16.11
C GLU A 45 3.85 -1.93 17.38
N CYS A 46 3.46 -0.89 18.10
CA CYS A 46 2.64 -1.00 19.31
C CYS A 46 1.31 -1.72 19.04
N VAL A 47 0.61 -1.37 17.95
CA VAL A 47 -0.64 -2.03 17.54
C VAL A 47 -0.39 -3.50 17.24
N SER A 48 0.68 -3.79 16.51
CA SER A 48 1.08 -5.17 16.19
C SER A 48 1.38 -5.98 17.46
N MET A 49 2.04 -5.37 18.45
CA MET A 49 2.35 -6.03 19.73
C MET A 49 1.10 -6.26 20.58
N SER A 50 0.15 -5.31 20.62
CA SER A 50 -1.13 -5.49 21.32
C SER A 50 -1.92 -6.67 20.74
N LEU A 51 -2.01 -6.76 19.40
CA LEU A 51 -2.68 -7.88 18.73
C LEU A 51 -2.05 -9.24 19.07
N LEU A 52 -0.72 -9.28 19.19
CA LEU A 52 -0.02 -10.49 19.65
C LEU A 52 -0.30 -10.80 21.12
N GLN A 53 -0.33 -9.78 21.98
CA GLN A 53 -0.62 -9.94 23.41
C GLN A 53 -2.03 -10.49 23.63
N ASP A 54 -3.03 -9.96 22.91
CA ASP A 54 -4.42 -10.45 22.93
C ASP A 54 -4.53 -11.90 22.44
N ALA A 55 -3.66 -12.30 21.50
CA ALA A 55 -3.53 -13.66 21.01
C ALA A 55 -2.68 -14.57 21.94
N ASN A 56 -2.29 -14.11 23.14
CA ASN A 56 -1.44 -14.81 24.09
C ASN A 56 -0.03 -15.17 23.55
N VAL A 57 0.49 -14.36 22.62
CA VAL A 57 1.86 -14.49 22.12
C VAL A 57 2.80 -13.63 23.00
N PRO A 58 3.91 -14.19 23.53
CA PRO A 58 4.80 -13.45 24.42
C PRO A 58 5.47 -12.25 23.75
N VAL A 59 5.14 -11.05 24.21
CA VAL A 59 5.78 -9.79 23.83
C VAL A 59 6.40 -9.11 25.05
N PRO A 60 7.45 -8.29 24.89
CA PRO A 60 7.98 -7.49 25.98
C PRO A 60 6.92 -6.54 26.53
N LYS A 61 6.92 -6.24 27.83
CA LYS A 61 6.08 -5.17 28.40
C LYS A 61 6.36 -3.86 27.68
N PHE A 62 5.31 -3.14 27.32
CA PHE A 62 5.43 -1.86 26.61
C PHE A 62 4.30 -0.90 26.96
N GLY A 63 4.52 0.37 26.67
CA GLY A 63 3.49 1.41 26.63
C GLY A 63 3.81 2.44 25.55
N VAL A 64 2.80 3.23 25.15
CA VAL A 64 2.93 4.25 24.10
C VAL A 64 2.78 5.64 24.72
N ALA A 65 3.70 6.54 24.39
CA ALA A 65 3.71 7.92 24.84
C ALA A 65 3.66 8.90 23.67
N LYS A 66 2.88 9.97 23.84
CA LYS A 66 2.82 11.14 22.94
C LYS A 66 3.54 12.36 23.50
N THR A 67 4.04 12.28 24.73
CA THR A 67 4.87 13.31 25.37
C THR A 67 6.06 12.70 26.10
N ALA A 68 7.09 13.50 26.38
CA ALA A 68 8.24 13.02 27.15
C ALA A 68 7.85 12.69 28.60
N GLU A 69 6.88 13.42 29.16
CA GLU A 69 6.32 13.21 30.49
C GLU A 69 5.57 11.88 30.58
N GLU A 70 4.73 11.56 29.59
CA GLU A 70 4.08 10.25 29.48
C GLU A 70 5.10 9.13 29.36
N ALA A 71 6.14 9.30 28.53
CA ALA A 71 7.19 8.30 28.36
C ALA A 71 7.89 8.01 29.70
N LYS A 72 8.17 9.04 30.49
CA LYS A 72 8.76 8.90 31.84
C LYS A 72 7.82 8.17 32.81
N LYS A 73 6.52 8.45 32.76
CA LYS A 73 5.52 7.75 33.59
C LYS A 73 5.45 6.26 33.23
N ILE A 74 5.37 5.94 31.94
CA ILE A 74 5.34 4.55 31.45
C ILE A 74 6.62 3.81 31.83
N ALA A 75 7.79 4.45 31.73
CA ALA A 75 9.05 3.89 32.17
C ALA A 75 9.02 3.46 33.65
N GLN A 76 8.42 4.29 34.52
CA GLN A 76 8.24 3.98 35.94
C GLN A 76 7.24 2.83 36.16
N GLU A 77 6.16 2.78 35.39
CA GLU A 77 5.13 1.73 35.47
C GLU A 77 5.65 0.35 35.00
N ILE A 78 6.51 0.31 33.97
CA ILE A 78 7.16 -0.93 33.52
C ILE A 78 8.05 -1.50 34.62
N GLY A 79 8.70 -0.64 35.41
CA GLY A 79 9.51 -1.02 36.57
C GLY A 79 10.79 -1.79 36.22
N SER A 80 11.30 -1.62 35.00
CA SER A 80 12.58 -2.20 34.55
C SER A 80 13.68 -1.14 34.58
N GLU A 81 14.88 -1.52 35.04
CA GLU A 81 16.06 -0.65 35.01
C GLU A 81 16.61 -0.46 33.58
N ASP A 82 16.24 -1.36 32.66
CA ASP A 82 16.72 -1.36 31.28
C ASP A 82 15.54 -1.29 30.31
N LEU A 83 15.43 -0.14 29.64
CA LEU A 83 14.32 0.24 28.80
C LEU A 83 14.81 0.67 27.42
N VAL A 84 13.94 0.52 26.45
CA VAL A 84 14.16 0.87 25.05
C VAL A 84 13.03 1.78 24.59
N VAL A 85 13.38 2.92 23.98
CA VAL A 85 12.43 3.82 23.34
C VAL A 85 12.49 3.62 21.83
N LYS A 86 11.33 3.37 21.20
CA LYS A 86 11.21 3.13 19.76
C LYS A 86 10.24 4.13 19.12
N ALA A 87 10.71 4.84 18.10
CA ALA A 87 9.85 5.67 17.25
C ALA A 87 8.69 4.85 16.68
N GLN A 88 7.46 5.36 16.79
CA GLN A 88 6.31 4.77 16.10
C GLN A 88 6.17 5.45 14.73
N VAL A 89 6.84 4.83 13.76
CA VAL A 89 6.85 5.24 12.35
C VAL A 89 6.67 3.99 11.50
N LEU A 90 5.85 4.07 10.45
CA LEU A 90 5.56 2.93 9.56
C LEU A 90 6.69 2.63 8.55
N ALA A 91 7.93 2.57 9.05
CA ALA A 91 9.13 2.26 8.29
C ALA A 91 10.09 1.40 9.11
N GLY A 92 10.86 0.56 8.42
CA GLY A 92 11.99 -0.18 8.99
C GLY A 92 13.24 0.67 9.09
N GLY A 93 14.29 0.12 9.71
CA GLY A 93 15.58 0.80 9.89
C GLY A 93 15.52 1.97 10.88
N ARG A 94 14.60 1.89 11.85
CA ARG A 94 14.48 2.88 12.94
C ARG A 94 15.66 2.69 13.89
N GLU A 95 16.33 3.79 14.23
CA GLU A 95 17.32 3.77 15.31
C GLU A 95 16.59 3.72 16.66
N VAL A 96 17.18 3.00 17.61
CA VAL A 96 16.70 2.90 18.99
C VAL A 96 17.43 3.96 19.79
N GLU A 97 16.68 4.87 20.41
CA GLU A 97 17.26 5.99 21.15
C GLU A 97 16.99 5.85 22.66
N ILE A 98 17.85 6.51 23.45
CA ILE A 98 17.74 6.50 24.91
C ILE A 98 16.72 7.56 25.40
N ALA A 99 16.39 8.58 24.58
CA ALA A 99 15.57 9.70 25.00
C ALA A 99 14.41 10.01 24.02
N ALA A 100 13.19 10.09 24.54
CA ALA A 100 11.99 10.40 23.76
C ALA A 100 11.89 11.87 23.30
N LYS A 101 12.56 12.81 24.01
CA LYS A 101 12.41 14.26 23.81
C LYS A 101 12.87 14.75 22.43
N GLY A 102 13.77 14.01 21.77
CA GLY A 102 14.24 14.32 20.41
C GLY A 102 13.46 13.62 19.30
N MET A 103 12.52 12.72 19.65
CA MET A 103 11.82 11.90 18.66
C MET A 103 10.42 12.43 18.35
N ILE A 104 9.67 12.83 19.39
CA ILE A 104 8.26 13.20 19.25
C ILE A 104 8.15 14.56 18.56
N GLY A 105 7.41 14.60 17.46
CA GLY A 105 7.20 15.80 16.64
C GLY A 105 8.25 16.03 15.56
N ASP A 106 9.30 15.21 15.49
CA ASP A 106 10.34 15.31 14.46
C ASP A 106 10.12 14.30 13.31
N HIS A 107 10.79 14.51 12.18
CA HIS A 107 10.73 13.65 11.00
C HIS A 107 11.86 12.62 11.01
N LEU A 108 11.48 11.34 11.00
CA LEU A 108 12.44 10.24 10.93
C LEU A 108 12.75 9.89 9.48
N ILE A 109 13.99 10.16 9.08
CA ILE A 109 14.54 9.78 7.78
C ILE A 109 15.24 8.43 7.92
N THR A 110 14.78 7.43 7.17
CA THR A 110 15.40 6.11 7.05
C THR A 110 15.58 5.77 5.59
N LYS A 111 16.33 4.69 5.30
CA LYS A 111 16.44 4.15 3.92
C LYS A 111 15.08 3.87 3.27
N GLN A 112 14.01 3.68 4.06
CA GLN A 112 12.67 3.34 3.58
C GLN A 112 11.70 4.52 3.53
N THR A 113 12.02 5.67 4.13
CA THR A 113 11.13 6.85 4.14
C THR A 113 11.50 7.91 3.09
N GLY A 114 12.70 7.83 2.50
CA GLY A 114 13.17 8.85 1.57
C GLY A 114 13.56 10.14 2.28
N GLN A 115 13.80 11.21 1.51
CA GLN A 115 14.30 12.49 2.05
C GLN A 115 13.26 13.24 2.90
N GLU A 116 11.97 13.07 2.60
CA GLU A 116 10.89 13.72 3.35
C GLU A 116 10.72 13.13 4.77
N GLY A 117 11.25 11.92 5.00
CA GLY A 117 11.09 11.24 6.27
C GLY A 117 9.62 10.91 6.57
N ARG A 118 9.34 10.61 7.83
CA ARG A 118 7.97 10.47 8.36
C ARG A 118 7.90 11.07 9.75
N ILE A 119 6.85 11.83 10.02
CA ILE A 119 6.65 12.41 11.34
C ILE A 119 6.51 11.33 12.41
N CYS A 120 7.20 11.50 13.54
CA CYS A 120 7.09 10.62 14.69
C CYS A 120 6.16 11.25 15.73
N ASN A 121 4.88 10.90 15.70
CA ASN A 121 3.87 11.45 16.62
C ASN A 121 3.84 10.77 18.00
N SER A 122 4.48 9.61 18.14
CA SER A 122 4.52 8.86 19.39
C SER A 122 5.73 7.94 19.46
N VAL A 123 6.10 7.53 20.66
CA VAL A 123 7.14 6.55 20.94
C VAL A 123 6.59 5.39 21.74
N MET A 124 7.14 4.20 21.54
CA MET A 124 6.87 3.04 22.38
C MET A 124 8.04 2.87 23.36
N VAL A 125 7.73 2.89 24.65
CA VAL A 125 8.67 2.57 25.73
C VAL A 125 8.46 1.09 26.07
N THR A 126 9.51 0.30 26.02
CA THR A 126 9.43 -1.15 26.24
C THR A 126 10.62 -1.68 27.03
N GLU A 127 10.43 -2.79 27.73
CA GLU A 127 11.54 -3.45 28.43
C GLU A 127 12.61 -3.94 27.44
N ARG A 128 13.88 -3.75 27.79
CA ARG A 128 14.97 -4.29 26.98
C ARG A 128 15.04 -5.79 27.16
N LYS A 129 15.04 -6.53 26.04
CA LYS A 129 15.29 -7.98 26.03
C LYS A 129 16.64 -8.27 25.40
N TYR A 130 17.46 -9.05 26.11
CA TYR A 130 18.73 -9.53 25.61
C TYR A 130 18.54 -10.85 24.87
N ALA A 131 18.48 -10.78 23.55
CA ALA A 131 18.38 -11.96 22.71
C ALA A 131 19.72 -12.70 22.68
N ARG A 132 19.75 -13.97 23.10
CA ARG A 132 20.92 -14.84 22.88
C ARG A 132 21.08 -15.24 21.41
N LYS A 133 19.96 -15.28 20.70
CA LYS A 133 19.88 -15.60 19.28
C LYS A 133 18.58 -15.06 18.71
N GLU A 134 18.65 -14.56 17.48
CA GLU A 134 17.51 -14.00 16.76
C GLU A 134 17.10 -14.91 15.61
N TYR A 135 15.81 -14.91 15.31
CA TYR A 135 15.19 -15.74 14.29
C TYR A 135 14.26 -14.89 13.43
N TYR A 136 14.09 -15.28 12.18
CA TYR A 136 13.14 -14.63 11.27
C TYR A 136 11.94 -15.54 11.04
N VAL A 137 10.72 -15.03 11.25
CA VAL A 137 9.47 -15.75 10.92
C VAL A 137 8.54 -14.78 10.20
N ALA A 138 7.96 -15.22 9.09
CA ALA A 138 6.93 -14.49 8.38
C ALA A 138 5.78 -15.42 7.93
N PHE A 139 4.58 -14.85 7.89
CA PHE A 139 3.40 -15.48 7.31
C PHE A 139 2.95 -14.61 6.14
N THR A 140 2.75 -15.22 4.99
CA THR A 140 2.29 -14.51 3.78
C THR A 140 1.46 -15.45 2.91
N ASN A 141 0.67 -14.89 1.99
CA ASN A 141 -0.01 -15.67 0.96
C ASN A 141 0.91 -15.81 -0.25
N GLU A 142 1.28 -17.04 -0.60
CA GLU A 142 2.09 -17.34 -1.77
C GLU A 142 1.19 -17.52 -3.00
N ARG A 143 1.42 -16.72 -4.03
CA ARG A 143 0.61 -16.73 -5.26
C ARG A 143 0.78 -18.02 -6.05
N LYS A 144 1.96 -18.63 -6.07
CA LYS A 144 2.21 -19.89 -6.79
C LYS A 144 1.43 -21.07 -6.22
N ILE A 145 1.23 -21.07 -4.90
CA ILE A 145 0.54 -22.15 -4.18
C ILE A 145 -0.94 -21.77 -3.93
N ALA A 146 -1.30 -20.51 -4.15
CA ALA A 146 -2.62 -19.93 -3.88
C ALA A 146 -3.07 -20.16 -2.43
N GLY A 147 -2.17 -19.95 -1.46
CA GLY A 147 -2.46 -20.19 -0.05
C GLY A 147 -1.42 -19.63 0.93
N PRO A 148 -1.69 -19.73 2.23
CA PRO A 148 -0.80 -19.24 3.27
C PRO A 148 0.48 -20.08 3.35
N VAL A 149 1.60 -19.41 3.57
CA VAL A 149 2.90 -20.04 3.81
C VAL A 149 3.56 -19.43 5.05
N LEU A 150 4.30 -20.25 5.79
CA LEU A 150 5.24 -19.82 6.81
C LEU A 150 6.64 -19.81 6.20
N ILE A 151 7.32 -18.67 6.28
CA ILE A 151 8.72 -18.51 5.90
C ILE A 151 9.55 -18.38 7.18
N GLY A 152 10.61 -19.18 7.29
CA GLY A 152 11.48 -19.18 8.46
C GLY A 152 12.96 -19.24 8.12
N SER A 153 13.77 -18.52 8.90
CA SER A 153 15.24 -18.54 8.78
C SER A 153 15.92 -18.44 10.14
N SER A 154 17.02 -19.18 10.31
CA SER A 154 17.85 -19.10 11.51
C SER A 154 18.69 -17.82 11.60
N GLN A 155 18.69 -17.01 10.54
CA GLN A 155 19.36 -15.72 10.45
C GLN A 155 18.33 -14.61 10.71
N GLY A 156 18.08 -14.30 11.99
CA GLY A 156 17.28 -13.15 12.40
C GLY A 156 18.09 -11.86 12.53
N GLY A 157 17.41 -10.73 12.75
CA GLY A 157 18.05 -9.43 13.00
C GLY A 157 18.61 -8.72 11.76
N VAL A 158 18.58 -9.38 10.61
CA VAL A 158 19.09 -8.87 9.33
C VAL A 158 17.97 -8.71 8.31
N ASN A 159 18.23 -7.98 7.22
CA ASN A 159 17.29 -7.94 6.11
C ASN A 159 17.18 -9.33 5.46
N ILE A 160 15.96 -9.86 5.40
CA ILE A 160 15.69 -11.17 4.80
C ILE A 160 15.97 -11.20 3.30
N GLU A 161 15.86 -10.06 2.59
CA GLU A 161 16.18 -9.99 1.16
C GLU A 161 17.69 -10.19 0.92
N ASP A 162 18.54 -9.68 1.82
CA ASP A 162 19.99 -9.86 1.75
C ASP A 162 20.36 -11.33 2.02
N VAL A 163 19.68 -11.98 2.96
CA VAL A 163 19.83 -13.43 3.21
C VAL A 163 19.37 -14.21 1.99
N ALA A 164 18.24 -13.85 1.37
CA ALA A 164 17.73 -14.53 0.19
C ALA A 164 18.70 -14.44 -1.00
N SER A 165 19.48 -13.36 -1.10
CA SER A 165 20.50 -13.20 -2.14
C SER A 165 21.82 -13.89 -1.81
N SER A 166 22.23 -13.93 -0.55
CA SER A 166 23.56 -14.40 -0.13
C SER A 166 23.59 -15.87 0.31
N ASP A 167 22.55 -16.33 1.00
CA ASP A 167 22.38 -17.70 1.47
C ASP A 167 20.90 -18.13 1.34
N PRO A 168 20.43 -18.46 0.13
CA PRO A 168 19.04 -18.87 -0.11
C PRO A 168 18.62 -20.09 0.72
N ASP A 169 19.54 -21.00 1.02
CA ASP A 169 19.29 -22.24 1.77
C ASP A 169 18.98 -21.99 3.26
N ALA A 170 19.31 -20.80 3.77
CA ALA A 170 18.92 -20.37 5.11
C ALA A 170 17.40 -20.13 5.22
N ILE A 171 16.72 -19.85 4.11
CA ILE A 171 15.29 -19.52 4.08
C ILE A 171 14.48 -20.76 3.72
N LYS A 172 13.49 -21.08 4.56
CA LYS A 172 12.63 -22.25 4.38
C LYS A 172 11.18 -21.83 4.34
N THR A 173 10.50 -22.25 3.29
CA THR A 173 9.07 -21.98 3.07
C THR A 173 8.27 -23.24 3.32
N PHE A 174 7.22 -23.12 4.12
CA PHE A 174 6.35 -24.21 4.53
C PHE A 174 4.89 -23.85 4.22
N PRO A 175 4.26 -24.52 3.24
CA PRO A 175 2.83 -24.33 2.98
C PRO A 175 1.98 -24.69 4.20
N ILE A 176 0.92 -23.92 4.40
CA ILE A 176 -0.11 -24.16 5.41
C ILE A 176 -1.41 -24.48 4.69
N ASP A 177 -2.07 -25.54 5.10
CA ASP A 177 -3.40 -25.88 4.61
C ASP A 177 -4.41 -24.87 5.18
N ILE A 178 -5.15 -24.17 4.32
CA ILE A 178 -6.08 -23.13 4.73
C ILE A 178 -7.32 -23.68 5.47
N ASN A 179 -7.71 -24.92 5.18
CA ASN A 179 -8.88 -25.57 5.79
C ASN A 179 -8.52 -26.18 7.14
N ASN A 180 -7.33 -26.78 7.24
CA ASN A 180 -6.88 -27.49 8.44
C ASN A 180 -6.00 -26.64 9.38
N GLY A 181 -5.48 -25.51 8.89
CA GLY A 181 -4.58 -24.63 9.63
C GLY A 181 -3.21 -25.24 9.93
N LEU A 182 -2.50 -24.61 10.86
CA LEU A 182 -1.18 -25.06 11.32
C LEU A 182 -1.31 -25.89 12.60
N SER A 183 -1.10 -27.21 12.50
CA SER A 183 -1.11 -28.09 13.68
C SER A 183 0.14 -27.89 14.54
N LEU A 184 0.02 -28.15 15.86
CA LEU A 184 1.14 -28.04 16.79
C LEU A 184 2.32 -28.94 16.40
N GLU A 185 2.06 -30.17 15.96
CA GLU A 185 3.10 -31.09 15.50
C GLU A 185 3.82 -30.56 14.25
N ARG A 186 3.07 -29.95 13.32
CA ARG A 186 3.66 -29.30 12.15
C ARG A 186 4.49 -28.08 12.55
N ALA A 187 4.02 -27.26 13.48
CA ALA A 187 4.76 -26.12 14.00
C ALA A 187 6.09 -26.54 14.65
N LYS A 188 6.09 -27.62 15.45
CA LYS A 188 7.32 -28.21 16.03
C LYS A 188 8.29 -28.70 14.97
N GLN A 189 7.79 -29.38 13.93
CA GLN A 189 8.62 -29.82 12.80
C GLN A 189 9.24 -28.63 12.06
N ILE A 190 8.47 -27.58 11.81
CA ILE A 190 8.97 -26.35 11.19
C ILE A 190 10.08 -25.74 12.05
N ALA A 191 9.84 -25.55 13.35
CA ALA A 191 10.83 -24.99 14.28
C ALA A 191 12.13 -25.81 14.34
N PHE A 192 12.03 -27.14 14.25
CA PHE A 192 13.20 -28.01 14.15
C PHE A 192 13.94 -27.82 12.80
N ARG A 193 13.20 -27.80 11.69
CA ARG A 193 13.78 -27.66 10.34
C ARG A 193 14.41 -26.29 10.11
N THR A 194 13.86 -25.22 10.66
CA THR A 194 14.44 -23.86 10.61
C THR A 194 15.62 -23.69 11.57
N ARG A 195 16.02 -24.76 12.29
CA ARG A 195 17.10 -24.75 13.29
C ARG A 195 16.88 -23.72 14.40
N TYR A 196 15.61 -23.46 14.74
CA TYR A 196 15.28 -22.67 15.92
C TYR A 196 15.69 -23.40 17.18
N SER A 197 15.76 -24.73 17.17
CA SER A 197 16.28 -25.53 18.27
C SER A 197 17.42 -26.44 17.81
N LYS A 198 18.68 -26.13 18.18
CA LYS A 198 19.73 -27.16 18.30
C LYS A 198 19.69 -27.85 19.67
N GLN A 199 19.16 -27.16 20.67
CA GLN A 199 18.75 -27.68 21.97
C GLN A 199 17.29 -27.28 22.16
N ARG A 200 16.50 -28.10 22.87
CA ARG A 200 15.09 -27.87 23.21
C ARG A 200 14.88 -26.42 23.68
N ILE A 201 14.56 -25.51 22.76
CA ILE A 201 14.01 -24.21 23.14
C ILE A 201 12.63 -24.54 23.69
N GLN A 202 12.48 -24.40 25.00
CA GLN A 202 11.18 -24.45 25.63
C GLN A 202 10.40 -23.28 25.02
N VAL A 203 9.29 -23.57 24.32
CA VAL A 203 8.54 -22.59 23.51
C VAL A 203 8.13 -21.34 24.33
N GLY A 204 8.05 -21.44 25.66
CA GLY A 204 7.85 -20.31 26.59
C GLY A 204 9.05 -19.38 26.82
N SER A 205 10.19 -19.59 26.15
CA SER A 205 11.38 -18.72 26.21
C SER A 205 11.59 -17.86 24.95
N LEU A 206 10.71 -17.99 23.95
CA LEU A 206 10.71 -17.16 22.76
C LEU A 206 9.79 -15.95 22.99
N SER A 207 10.26 -14.77 22.60
CA SER A 207 9.49 -13.54 22.63
C SER A 207 9.65 -12.81 21.30
N VAL A 208 8.57 -12.17 20.84
CA VAL A 208 8.59 -11.36 19.62
C VAL A 208 9.14 -9.98 19.96
N LEU A 209 10.33 -9.66 19.44
CA LEU A 209 11.02 -8.39 19.73
C LEU A 209 10.63 -7.24 18.80
N MET A 210 10.28 -7.57 17.57
CA MET A 210 9.82 -6.64 16.54
C MET A 210 8.87 -7.36 15.60
N LEU A 211 7.81 -6.68 15.16
CA LEU A 211 6.83 -7.20 14.24
C LEU A 211 6.39 -6.09 13.27
N LYS A 212 6.12 -6.49 12.03
CA LYS A 212 5.45 -5.64 11.04
C LYS A 212 4.26 -6.41 10.47
N LEU A 213 3.07 -5.88 10.69
CA LEU A 213 1.84 -6.43 10.12
C LEU A 213 1.35 -5.57 8.95
N ARG A 214 0.86 -6.25 7.92
CA ARG A 214 0.14 -5.66 6.79
C ARG A 214 -1.18 -6.39 6.63
N PHE A 215 -2.25 -5.63 6.45
CA PHE A 215 -3.60 -6.16 6.32
C PHE A 215 -4.09 -6.03 4.88
N ASP A 216 -4.94 -6.96 4.46
CA ASP A 216 -5.62 -6.87 3.16
C ASP A 216 -6.75 -5.84 3.27
N ASP A 217 -6.65 -4.76 2.50
CA ASP A 217 -7.66 -3.69 2.46
C ASP A 217 -9.05 -4.21 2.07
N ASN A 218 -9.11 -5.28 1.29
CA ASN A 218 -10.40 -5.87 0.93
C ASN A 218 -11.12 -6.48 2.14
N ALA A 219 -10.42 -6.72 3.25
CA ALA A 219 -10.98 -7.21 4.50
C ALA A 219 -11.48 -6.11 5.44
N GLU A 220 -11.35 -4.82 5.10
CA GLU A 220 -11.75 -3.69 5.95
C GLU A 220 -13.19 -3.82 6.49
N PHE A 221 -14.12 -4.25 5.64
CA PHE A 221 -15.54 -4.37 5.98
C PHE A 221 -15.83 -5.28 7.18
N ARG A 222 -14.88 -6.15 7.55
CA ARG A 222 -14.99 -7.12 8.66
C ARG A 222 -13.84 -7.00 9.68
N GLN A 223 -13.00 -5.96 9.59
CA GLN A 223 -11.84 -5.74 10.45
C GLN A 223 -11.77 -4.28 10.93
N LYS A 224 -12.93 -3.69 11.24
CA LYS A 224 -13.04 -2.25 11.53
C LYS A 224 -12.11 -1.79 12.66
N ASP A 225 -12.04 -2.54 13.75
CA ASP A 225 -11.19 -2.20 14.91
C ASP A 225 -9.70 -1.99 14.57
N VAL A 226 -9.18 -2.74 13.59
CA VAL A 226 -7.78 -2.58 13.13
C VAL A 226 -7.67 -1.45 12.13
N PHE A 227 -8.64 -1.31 11.23
CA PHE A 227 -8.63 -0.26 10.21
C PHE A 227 -8.87 1.14 10.79
N ASP A 228 -9.59 1.24 11.90
CA ASP A 228 -9.80 2.49 12.64
C ASP A 228 -8.50 3.00 13.30
N GLN A 229 -7.49 2.14 13.43
CA GLN A 229 -6.15 2.49 13.92
C GLN A 229 -5.19 2.95 12.81
N ARG A 230 -5.68 3.17 11.59
CA ARG A 230 -4.88 3.68 10.46
C ARG A 230 -4.35 5.08 10.78
N ASP A 231 -3.04 5.23 10.64
CA ASP A 231 -2.37 6.52 10.83
C ASP A 231 -2.07 7.19 9.49
N TRP A 232 -2.97 8.08 9.08
CA TRP A 232 -2.86 8.86 7.84
C TRP A 232 -1.64 9.79 7.80
N THR A 233 -1.09 10.18 8.96
CA THR A 233 0.13 11.03 9.02
C THR A 233 1.38 10.33 8.49
N GLN A 234 1.30 9.01 8.33
CA GLN A 234 2.39 8.16 7.85
C GLN A 234 2.27 7.88 6.35
N GLU A 235 1.26 8.41 5.68
CA GLU A 235 1.02 8.24 4.25
C GLU A 235 1.29 9.54 3.50
N ASN A 236 1.57 9.42 2.21
CA ASN A 236 1.78 10.61 1.39
C ASN A 236 0.44 11.36 1.24
N GLN A 237 0.43 12.66 1.52
CA GLN A 237 -0.78 13.47 1.56
C GLN A 237 -1.59 13.43 0.25
N SER A 238 -0.92 13.41 -0.91
CA SER A 238 -1.56 13.29 -2.22
C SER A 238 -2.22 11.92 -2.43
N GLU A 239 -1.63 10.84 -1.88
CA GLU A 239 -2.26 9.51 -1.88
C GLU A 239 -3.51 9.48 -0.98
N VAL A 240 -3.46 10.15 0.17
CA VAL A 240 -4.61 10.28 1.08
C VAL A 240 -5.74 11.07 0.43
N GLU A 241 -5.43 12.19 -0.18
CA GLU A 241 -6.40 13.01 -0.92
C GLU A 241 -7.04 12.23 -2.07
N ALA A 242 -6.25 11.49 -2.84
CA ALA A 242 -6.75 10.61 -3.89
C ALA A 242 -7.73 9.55 -3.35
N ALA A 243 -7.40 8.93 -2.21
CA ALA A 243 -8.24 7.90 -1.60
C ALA A 243 -9.64 8.41 -1.22
N ASN A 244 -9.77 9.67 -0.79
CA ASN A 244 -11.05 10.31 -0.48
C ASN A 244 -12.01 10.38 -1.69
N TYR A 245 -11.46 10.36 -2.91
CA TYR A 245 -12.23 10.36 -4.16
C TYR A 245 -12.25 9.00 -4.86
N ASN A 246 -11.84 7.93 -4.16
CA ASN A 246 -11.69 6.58 -4.70
C ASN A 246 -10.76 6.53 -5.93
N LEU A 247 -9.69 7.33 -5.91
CA LEU A 247 -8.63 7.31 -6.91
C LEU A 247 -7.45 6.49 -6.38
N ASN A 248 -6.81 5.67 -7.22
CA ASN A 248 -5.54 5.03 -6.85
C ASN A 248 -4.39 5.86 -7.39
N TYR A 249 -3.78 6.63 -6.51
CA TYR A 249 -2.65 7.49 -6.82
C TYR A 249 -1.39 6.98 -6.12
N ILE A 250 -0.24 7.05 -6.80
CA ILE A 250 1.09 6.86 -6.21
C ILE A 250 2.00 7.92 -6.80
N ALA A 251 2.62 8.73 -5.94
CA ALA A 251 3.60 9.72 -6.37
C ALA A 251 4.89 9.04 -6.82
N LEU A 252 5.52 9.56 -7.88
CA LEU A 252 6.79 9.12 -8.42
C LEU A 252 7.71 10.34 -8.62
N ASP A 253 9.00 10.11 -8.84
CA ASP A 253 9.97 11.18 -9.07
C ASP A 253 10.13 11.47 -10.56
N GLY A 254 9.16 12.17 -11.14
CA GLY A 254 9.12 12.51 -12.56
C GLY A 254 8.46 13.85 -12.84
N ASP A 255 8.30 14.16 -14.12
CA ASP A 255 7.83 15.46 -14.61
C ASP A 255 6.59 15.37 -15.51
N ILE A 256 6.13 14.15 -15.83
CA ILE A 256 4.94 13.92 -16.66
C ILE A 256 3.84 13.29 -15.83
N GLY A 257 2.83 14.09 -15.50
CA GLY A 257 1.64 13.64 -14.81
C GLY A 257 0.84 12.65 -15.67
N CYS A 258 0.38 11.54 -15.10
CA CYS A 258 -0.39 10.53 -15.81
C CYS A 258 -1.79 10.43 -15.22
N MET A 259 -2.82 10.38 -16.07
CA MET A 259 -4.20 10.07 -15.66
C MET A 259 -4.78 9.02 -16.60
N VAL A 260 -5.12 7.86 -16.06
CA VAL A 260 -5.47 6.67 -16.86
C VAL A 260 -6.64 5.92 -16.24
N ASN A 261 -7.43 5.20 -17.04
CA ASN A 261 -8.42 4.26 -16.55
C ASN A 261 -7.91 2.81 -16.65
N GLY A 262 -7.82 2.15 -15.50
CA GLY A 262 -7.34 0.78 -15.35
C GLY A 262 -5.84 0.70 -15.05
N ALA A 263 -5.49 -0.01 -13.98
CA ALA A 263 -4.12 -0.19 -13.51
C ALA A 263 -3.14 -0.73 -14.58
N GLY A 264 -3.57 -1.67 -15.42
CA GLY A 264 -2.73 -2.22 -16.49
C GLY A 264 -2.37 -1.18 -17.55
N LEU A 265 -3.36 -0.36 -17.95
CA LEU A 265 -3.12 0.73 -18.90
C LEU A 265 -2.28 1.85 -18.27
N ALA A 266 -2.46 2.10 -16.97
CA ALA A 266 -1.67 3.09 -16.23
C ALA A 266 -0.17 2.71 -16.24
N MET A 267 0.16 1.45 -15.94
CA MET A 267 1.54 0.94 -16.03
C MET A 267 2.08 1.03 -17.46
N ALA A 268 1.32 0.58 -18.46
CA ALA A 268 1.74 0.66 -19.86
C ALA A 268 1.98 2.11 -20.33
N THR A 269 1.22 3.07 -19.81
CA THR A 269 1.37 4.51 -20.11
C THR A 269 2.67 5.05 -19.52
N MET A 270 2.98 4.70 -18.27
CA MET A 270 4.24 5.09 -17.64
C MET A 270 5.45 4.46 -18.36
N ASP A 271 5.34 3.18 -18.73
CA ASP A 271 6.40 2.46 -19.44
C ASP A 271 6.69 3.12 -20.81
N ILE A 272 5.66 3.45 -21.58
CA ILE A 272 5.86 4.07 -22.90
C ILE A 272 6.42 5.51 -22.79
N ILE A 273 6.03 6.27 -21.76
CA ILE A 273 6.66 7.57 -21.46
C ILE A 273 8.17 7.37 -21.20
N LYS A 274 8.51 6.33 -20.42
CA LYS A 274 9.91 6.01 -20.10
C LYS A 274 10.69 5.57 -21.34
N LEU A 275 10.08 4.78 -22.23
CA LEU A 275 10.67 4.37 -23.51
C LEU A 275 11.00 5.56 -24.42
N HIS A 276 10.20 6.62 -24.40
CA HIS A 276 10.48 7.88 -25.11
C HIS A 276 11.44 8.82 -24.37
N GLY A 277 12.01 8.38 -23.24
CA GLY A 277 12.99 9.13 -22.46
C GLY A 277 12.37 10.27 -21.65
N GLY A 278 11.12 10.13 -21.21
CA GLY A 278 10.50 10.97 -20.18
C GLY A 278 10.48 10.28 -18.81
N SER A 279 9.97 10.98 -17.80
CA SER A 279 9.83 10.46 -16.44
C SER A 279 8.40 10.64 -15.95
N PRO A 280 7.62 9.56 -15.77
CA PRO A 280 6.29 9.65 -15.17
C PRO A 280 6.36 10.19 -13.75
N ALA A 281 5.56 11.22 -13.45
CA ALA A 281 5.50 11.86 -12.13
C ALA A 281 4.57 11.12 -11.16
N ASN A 282 3.66 10.29 -11.67
CA ASN A 282 2.74 9.54 -10.83
C ASN A 282 2.16 8.33 -11.56
N PHE A 283 1.70 7.36 -10.78
CA PHE A 283 0.65 6.43 -11.19
C PHE A 283 -0.70 7.01 -10.77
N LEU A 284 -1.70 7.01 -11.65
CA LEU A 284 -3.07 7.33 -11.28
C LEU A 284 -4.06 6.54 -12.11
N ASP A 285 -4.87 5.72 -11.42
CA ASP A 285 -6.00 5.01 -11.99
C ASP A 285 -7.32 5.63 -11.51
N VAL A 286 -8.06 6.26 -12.41
CA VAL A 286 -9.38 6.86 -12.16
C VAL A 286 -10.53 5.84 -12.15
N GLY A 287 -10.26 4.61 -12.61
CA GLY A 287 -11.24 3.53 -12.72
C GLY A 287 -12.15 3.61 -13.94
N GLY A 288 -12.84 2.50 -14.20
CA GLY A 288 -13.72 2.33 -15.37
C GLY A 288 -15.09 3.01 -15.28
N GLY A 289 -15.36 3.77 -14.22
CA GLY A 289 -16.62 4.47 -14.00
C GLY A 289 -16.41 5.91 -13.53
N ALA A 290 -15.26 6.51 -13.86
CA ALA A 290 -14.86 7.81 -13.34
C ALA A 290 -15.90 8.90 -13.68
N THR A 291 -16.20 9.71 -12.67
CA THR A 291 -17.08 10.88 -12.77
C THR A 291 -16.28 12.14 -13.12
N ALA A 292 -16.95 13.19 -13.61
CA ALA A 292 -16.32 14.48 -13.84
C ALA A 292 -15.65 15.06 -12.56
N LEU A 293 -16.24 14.81 -11.39
CA LEU A 293 -15.66 15.21 -10.10
C LEU A 293 -14.33 14.47 -9.84
N GLN A 294 -14.29 13.16 -10.04
CA GLN A 294 -13.06 12.37 -9.88
C GLN A 294 -11.96 12.81 -10.84
N VAL A 295 -12.31 13.14 -12.09
CA VAL A 295 -11.37 13.70 -13.07
C VAL A 295 -10.82 15.06 -12.61
N LYS A 296 -11.67 15.93 -12.09
CA LYS A 296 -11.24 17.23 -11.56
C LYS A 296 -10.26 17.10 -10.39
N GLU A 297 -10.58 16.26 -9.41
CA GLU A 297 -9.70 16.06 -8.25
C GLU A 297 -8.40 15.35 -8.66
N ALA A 298 -8.45 14.44 -9.63
CA ALA A 298 -7.25 13.88 -10.25
C ALA A 298 -6.32 14.97 -10.83
N PHE A 299 -6.85 15.93 -11.60
CA PHE A 299 -6.05 17.05 -12.09
C PHE A 299 -5.49 17.92 -10.97
N LYS A 300 -6.30 18.22 -9.95
CA LYS A 300 -5.86 19.00 -8.79
C LYS A 300 -4.69 18.33 -8.06
N ILE A 301 -4.74 17.02 -7.86
CA ILE A 301 -3.66 16.25 -7.22
C ILE A 301 -2.41 16.25 -8.10
N ILE A 302 -2.53 15.95 -9.40
CA ILE A 302 -1.40 15.94 -10.33
C ILE A 302 -0.71 17.32 -10.41
N THR A 303 -1.50 18.38 -10.52
CA THR A 303 -0.98 19.75 -10.69
C THR A 303 -0.54 20.41 -9.39
N GLY A 304 -0.84 19.79 -8.25
CA GLY A 304 -0.28 20.16 -6.96
C GLY A 304 1.22 19.85 -6.84
N ASP A 305 1.75 18.93 -7.65
CA ASP A 305 3.18 18.66 -7.72
C ASP A 305 3.88 19.65 -8.66
N PRO A 306 4.76 20.53 -8.15
CA PRO A 306 5.45 21.54 -8.96
C PRO A 306 6.42 20.95 -9.99
N LYS A 307 6.83 19.68 -9.84
CA LYS A 307 7.68 18.96 -10.81
C LYS A 307 6.93 18.62 -12.09
N VAL A 308 5.60 18.61 -12.06
CA VAL A 308 4.79 18.26 -13.24
C VAL A 308 4.84 19.40 -14.26
N HIS A 309 5.30 19.04 -15.46
CA HIS A 309 5.54 19.92 -16.59
C HIS A 309 4.64 19.61 -17.79
N ALA A 310 4.10 18.40 -17.87
CA ALA A 310 3.08 18.02 -18.84
C ALA A 310 2.15 16.96 -18.23
N ILE A 311 0.92 16.87 -18.74
CA ILE A 311 -0.03 15.84 -18.31
C ILE A 311 -0.41 14.98 -19.52
N MET A 312 -0.27 13.67 -19.38
CA MET A 312 -0.75 12.68 -20.32
C MET A 312 -2.00 12.00 -19.78
N VAL A 313 -3.13 12.27 -20.42
CA VAL A 313 -4.39 11.59 -20.16
C VAL A 313 -4.55 10.49 -21.19
N ASN A 314 -4.63 9.23 -20.76
CA ASN A 314 -4.81 8.09 -21.64
C ASN A 314 -6.04 7.31 -21.19
N ILE A 315 -7.16 7.51 -21.88
CA ILE A 315 -8.42 6.88 -21.53
C ILE A 315 -8.88 6.01 -22.69
N PHE A 316 -8.96 4.71 -22.44
CA PHE A 316 -9.47 3.77 -23.43
C PHE A 316 -10.98 3.57 -23.24
N GLY A 317 -11.72 3.75 -24.32
CA GLY A 317 -13.18 3.57 -24.36
C GLY A 317 -13.59 2.11 -24.15
N GLY A 318 -14.80 1.89 -23.65
CA GLY A 318 -15.33 0.57 -23.34
C GLY A 318 -16.61 0.72 -22.51
N ILE A 319 -16.52 0.40 -21.22
CA ILE A 319 -17.61 0.67 -20.26
C ILE A 319 -17.76 2.18 -20.00
N MET A 320 -16.69 2.95 -20.23
CA MET A 320 -16.69 4.39 -20.01
C MET A 320 -17.22 5.19 -21.18
N ARG A 321 -18.07 6.15 -20.84
CA ARG A 321 -18.54 7.21 -21.71
C ARG A 321 -17.46 8.28 -21.87
N CYS A 322 -16.82 8.31 -23.04
CA CYS A 322 -15.71 9.20 -23.34
C CYS A 322 -16.10 10.68 -23.33
N ASP A 323 -17.36 11.00 -23.60
CA ASP A 323 -17.93 12.34 -23.52
C ASP A 323 -17.94 12.88 -22.09
N VAL A 324 -18.36 12.09 -21.10
CA VAL A 324 -18.35 12.48 -19.67
C VAL A 324 -16.93 12.80 -19.20
N ILE A 325 -15.94 12.05 -19.68
CA ILE A 325 -14.53 12.30 -19.34
C ILE A 325 -14.00 13.52 -20.04
N ALA A 326 -14.32 13.73 -21.32
CA ALA A 326 -13.96 14.95 -22.03
C ALA A 326 -14.55 16.19 -21.34
N GLU A 327 -15.83 16.14 -20.92
CA GLU A 327 -16.47 17.20 -20.12
C GLU A 327 -15.72 17.44 -18.81
N GLY A 328 -15.37 16.37 -18.08
CA GLY A 328 -14.59 16.47 -16.84
C GLY A 328 -13.21 17.10 -17.05
N ILE A 329 -12.50 16.74 -18.12
CA ILE A 329 -11.20 17.34 -18.48
C ILE A 329 -11.36 18.82 -18.79
N ILE A 330 -12.35 19.19 -19.61
CA ILE A 330 -12.60 20.58 -20.01
C ILE A 330 -12.99 21.43 -18.80
N ALA A 331 -13.86 20.91 -17.93
CA ALA A 331 -14.27 21.58 -16.71
C ALA A 331 -13.07 21.79 -15.77
N ALA A 332 -12.28 20.74 -15.53
CA ALA A 332 -11.08 20.81 -14.70
C ALA A 332 -10.07 21.83 -15.23
N ALA A 333 -9.79 21.80 -16.53
CA ALA A 333 -8.85 22.73 -17.17
C ALA A 333 -9.28 24.20 -17.05
N LYS A 334 -10.59 24.50 -17.18
CA LYS A 334 -11.15 25.85 -17.03
C LYS A 334 -11.15 26.33 -15.58
N GLU A 335 -11.66 25.50 -14.67
CA GLU A 335 -11.83 25.87 -13.27
C GLU A 335 -10.50 26.00 -12.53
N LEU A 336 -9.57 25.08 -12.79
CA LEU A 336 -8.23 25.09 -12.18
C LEU A 336 -7.26 26.03 -12.91
N LYS A 337 -7.66 26.62 -14.04
CA LYS A 337 -6.85 27.52 -14.88
C LYS A 337 -5.49 26.92 -15.21
N LEU A 338 -5.49 25.68 -15.70
CA LEU A 338 -4.27 24.91 -15.91
C LEU A 338 -3.39 25.57 -16.98
N SER A 339 -2.14 25.87 -16.62
CA SER A 339 -1.08 26.32 -17.54
C SER A 339 -0.23 25.16 -18.05
N THR A 340 -0.39 23.97 -17.48
CA THR A 340 0.35 22.76 -17.85
C THR A 340 -0.22 22.18 -19.15
N PRO A 341 0.61 21.86 -20.16
CA PRO A 341 0.15 21.27 -21.40
C PRO A 341 -0.48 19.90 -21.17
N ILE A 342 -1.64 19.67 -21.77
CA ILE A 342 -2.40 18.42 -21.63
C ILE A 342 -2.43 17.69 -22.97
N VAL A 343 -1.88 16.47 -22.98
CA VAL A 343 -1.99 15.53 -24.09
C VAL A 343 -3.08 14.53 -23.74
N VAL A 344 -4.10 14.42 -24.59
CA VAL A 344 -5.25 13.54 -24.35
C VAL A 344 -5.33 12.50 -25.44
N ARG A 345 -5.32 11.23 -25.05
CA ARG A 345 -5.69 10.11 -25.92
C ARG A 345 -7.06 9.59 -25.49
N LEU A 346 -8.08 9.95 -26.26
CA LEU A 346 -9.50 9.68 -26.00
C LEU A 346 -10.28 9.73 -27.33
N GLN A 347 -11.36 8.94 -27.44
CA GLN A 347 -12.20 8.92 -28.65
C GLN A 347 -13.05 10.21 -28.85
N ALA A 348 -13.29 11.01 -27.80
CA ALA A 348 -14.15 12.21 -27.84
C ALA A 348 -13.42 13.50 -28.30
N LYS A 349 -12.70 13.44 -29.41
CA LYS A 349 -11.81 14.53 -29.88
C LYS A 349 -12.52 15.84 -30.23
N VAL A 350 -13.69 15.75 -30.84
CA VAL A 350 -14.43 16.94 -31.31
C VAL A 350 -14.80 17.84 -30.13
N MET A 351 -15.18 17.25 -29.00
CA MET A 351 -15.53 18.01 -27.80
C MET A 351 -14.32 18.75 -27.21
N ILE A 352 -13.16 18.09 -27.19
CA ILE A 352 -11.91 18.70 -26.74
C ILE A 352 -11.50 19.84 -27.68
N ALA A 353 -11.54 19.64 -29.00
CA ALA A 353 -11.17 20.65 -29.98
C ALA A 353 -12.09 21.88 -29.92
N SER A 354 -13.40 21.67 -29.77
CA SER A 354 -14.40 22.75 -29.66
C SER A 354 -14.32 23.54 -28.35
N SER A 355 -13.59 23.05 -27.34
CA SER A 355 -13.49 23.70 -26.03
C SER A 355 -12.73 25.03 -26.05
N GLY A 356 -11.93 25.28 -27.10
CA GLY A 356 -11.02 26.42 -27.20
C GLY A 356 -9.81 26.32 -26.25
N LEU A 357 -9.71 25.25 -25.48
CA LEU A 357 -8.57 24.97 -24.61
C LEU A 357 -7.45 24.31 -25.42
N LYS A 358 -6.23 24.58 -25.01
CA LYS A 358 -5.04 24.06 -25.71
C LYS A 358 -4.69 22.68 -25.16
N ILE A 359 -5.61 21.77 -25.41
CA ILE A 359 -5.51 20.34 -25.13
C ILE A 359 -5.22 19.65 -26.46
N LEU A 360 -4.26 18.72 -26.49
CA LEU A 360 -3.81 18.04 -27.71
C LEU A 360 -4.43 16.65 -27.82
N PRO A 361 -5.49 16.45 -28.64
CA PRO A 361 -6.12 15.15 -28.82
C PRO A 361 -5.34 14.26 -29.80
N LEU A 362 -4.96 13.05 -29.38
CA LEU A 362 -4.22 12.06 -30.19
C LEU A 362 -4.91 10.68 -30.17
N ASP A 363 -4.72 9.87 -31.21
CA ASP A 363 -5.28 8.50 -31.27
C ASP A 363 -4.30 7.43 -30.78
N ASN A 364 -3.04 7.61 -31.17
CA ASN A 364 -1.99 6.64 -30.99
C ASN A 364 -1.28 6.84 -29.64
N LEU A 365 -1.11 5.74 -28.90
CA LEU A 365 -0.47 5.76 -27.59
C LEU A 365 1.02 6.17 -27.66
N ASP A 366 1.75 5.67 -28.66
CA ASP A 366 3.15 5.99 -28.91
C ASP A 366 3.35 7.47 -29.23
N GLU A 367 2.49 8.00 -30.11
CA GLU A 367 2.54 9.42 -30.45
C GLU A 367 2.19 10.30 -29.24
N ALA A 368 1.18 9.93 -28.46
CA ALA A 368 0.80 10.66 -27.26
C ALA A 368 1.92 10.71 -26.23
N ALA A 369 2.63 9.60 -26.01
CA ALA A 369 3.79 9.55 -25.14
C ALA A 369 4.92 10.45 -25.67
N ARG A 370 5.29 10.30 -26.96
CA ARG A 370 6.34 11.10 -27.60
C ARG A 370 6.06 12.61 -27.50
N ILE A 371 4.81 13.03 -27.72
CA ILE A 371 4.42 14.44 -27.62
C ILE A 371 4.43 14.92 -26.17
N ALA A 372 3.91 14.14 -25.21
CA ALA A 372 3.96 14.48 -23.79
C ALA A 372 5.40 14.70 -23.31
N VAL A 373 6.33 13.83 -23.70
CA VAL A 373 7.76 13.96 -23.38
C VAL A 373 8.36 15.24 -23.99
N LYS A 374 8.04 15.54 -25.25
CA LYS A 374 8.53 16.78 -25.89
C LYS A 374 8.02 18.03 -25.18
N LEU A 375 6.73 18.07 -24.86
CA LEU A 375 6.13 19.20 -24.15
C LEU A 375 6.74 19.39 -22.77
N SER A 376 6.92 18.29 -22.02
CA SER A 376 7.59 18.32 -20.72
C SER A 376 8.98 18.95 -20.80
N LYS A 377 9.79 18.52 -21.78
CA LYS A 377 11.13 19.07 -22.02
C LYS A 377 11.12 20.55 -22.38
N ILE A 378 10.16 20.99 -23.20
CA ILE A 378 10.00 22.40 -23.58
C ILE A 378 9.64 23.25 -22.35
N VAL A 379 8.68 22.80 -21.55
CA VAL A 379 8.27 23.50 -20.30
C VAL A 379 9.43 23.57 -19.33
N ASN A 380 10.16 22.46 -19.14
CA ASN A 380 11.31 22.42 -18.26
C ASN A 380 12.42 23.40 -18.70
N LEU A 381 12.73 23.42 -20.01
CA LEU A 381 13.72 24.35 -20.57
C LEU A 381 13.28 25.81 -20.36
N ALA A 382 12.02 26.13 -20.63
CA ALA A 382 11.50 27.47 -20.46
C ALA A 382 11.50 27.90 -18.98
N LYS A 383 11.08 27.03 -18.05
CA LYS A 383 11.20 27.29 -16.60
C LYS A 383 12.66 27.53 -16.18
N SER A 384 13.60 26.73 -16.71
CA SER A 384 15.04 26.92 -16.42
C SER A 384 15.62 28.23 -16.95
N ALA A 385 14.98 28.81 -17.97
CA ALA A 385 15.33 30.09 -18.57
C ALA A 385 14.49 31.27 -18.01
N ASP A 386 13.70 31.05 -16.95
CA ASP A 386 12.76 32.01 -16.37
C ASP A 386 11.75 32.60 -17.38
N LEU A 387 11.37 31.79 -18.37
CA LEU A 387 10.38 32.12 -19.37
C LEU A 387 9.03 31.54 -18.98
N GLY A 388 8.02 32.39 -18.87
CA GLY A 388 6.65 31.96 -18.68
C GLY A 388 6.13 31.22 -19.92
N VAL A 389 5.76 29.94 -19.75
CA VAL A 389 5.07 29.19 -20.81
C VAL A 389 3.57 29.28 -20.57
N SER A 390 2.91 30.09 -21.39
CA SER A 390 1.46 30.11 -21.45
C SER A 390 1.04 29.09 -22.49
N PHE A 391 0.58 27.92 -22.04
CA PHE A 391 0.17 26.90 -22.98
C PHE A 391 -1.07 27.28 -23.71
#